data_AF-A0A5S3SAS1-F1
#
_entry.id   AF-A0A5S3SAS1-F1
#
_cell.length_a   1.000
_cell.length_b   1.000
_cell.length_c   1.000
_cell.angle_alpha   90.00
_cell.angle_beta   90.00
_cell.angle_gamma   90.00
#
_symmetry.space_group_name_H-M   'P 1'
#
loop_
_entity.id
_entity.type
_entity.pdbx_description
1 polymer ?
#
loop_
_entity_poly.entity_id
_entity_poly.type
_entity_poly.pdbx_seq_one_letter_code
_entity_poly.pdbx_strand_id
1 'polypeptide(L)'
;MSNDLQPAMKMPALVVKDSDNKQADITVRQTDLPWKMIVVYRGKHCPLCTKQLNALAKMKGQFIDAGVELAAVSGDSHEQLTEHLNNLEVNFPLYSGLSLVQMTDLGLYISEPRNENETDHPFA
;
A
#
# COMPACT_ATOMS: atom_id res chain seq x y z
N MET A 1 18.72 -17.97 -3.04
CA MET A 1 18.50 -17.07 -4.19
C MET A 1 17.44 -16.08 -3.72
N SER A 2 17.65 -14.76 -3.81
CA SER A 2 16.58 -13.84 -3.37
C SER A 2 15.46 -13.88 -4.40
N ASN A 3 14.23 -13.86 -3.88
CA ASN A 3 12.99 -13.94 -4.66
C ASN A 3 12.46 -12.54 -5.00
N ASP A 4 13.32 -11.53 -4.91
CA ASP A 4 12.94 -10.13 -5.00
C ASP A 4 12.31 -9.83 -6.37
N LEU A 5 11.27 -9.01 -6.37
CA LEU A 5 10.61 -8.61 -7.61
C LEU A 5 11.54 -7.73 -8.46
N GLN A 6 11.77 -8.11 -9.71
CA GLN A 6 12.62 -7.38 -10.65
C GLN A 6 11.81 -6.76 -11.80
N PRO A 7 12.36 -5.74 -12.49
CA PRO A 7 11.76 -5.21 -13.71
C PRO A 7 11.46 -6.32 -14.72
N ALA A 8 10.33 -6.19 -15.43
CA ALA A 8 9.80 -7.17 -16.38
C ALA A 8 9.33 -8.52 -15.79
N MET A 9 9.47 -8.74 -14.47
CA MET A 9 8.79 -9.87 -13.83
C MET A 9 7.30 -9.62 -13.74
N LYS A 10 6.51 -10.70 -13.83
CA LYS A 10 5.09 -10.63 -13.54
C LYS A 10 4.91 -10.42 -12.03
N MET A 11 4.18 -9.36 -11.66
CA MET A 11 3.78 -9.13 -10.27
C MET A 11 2.99 -10.34 -9.76
N PRO A 12 3.40 -11.00 -8.66
CA PRO A 12 2.62 -12.07 -8.06
C PRO A 12 1.32 -11.50 -7.47
N ALA A 13 0.25 -12.29 -7.46
CA ALA A 13 -1.01 -11.90 -6.85
C ALA A 13 -0.78 -11.47 -5.40
N LEU A 14 -1.38 -10.34 -5.01
CA LEU A 14 -1.15 -9.73 -3.70
C LEU A 14 -2.49 -9.52 -3.02
N VAL A 15 -2.94 -10.54 -2.29
CA VAL A 15 -4.22 -10.54 -1.60
C VAL A 15 -4.07 -9.82 -0.25
N VAL A 16 -4.81 -8.74 -0.09
CA VAL A 16 -4.78 -7.82 1.06
C VAL A 16 -6.20 -7.39 1.41
N LYS A 17 -6.38 -6.60 2.46
CA LYS A 17 -7.70 -6.17 2.94
C LYS A 17 -8.03 -4.76 2.46
N ASP A 18 -9.23 -4.57 1.92
CA ASP A 18 -9.75 -3.24 1.57
C ASP A 18 -10.27 -2.47 2.79
N SER A 19 -10.86 -1.29 2.54
CA SER A 19 -11.48 -0.43 3.55
C SER A 19 -12.76 -1.00 4.17
N ASP A 20 -13.29 -2.11 3.65
CA ASP A 20 -14.42 -2.87 4.22
C ASP A 20 -13.95 -4.16 4.92
N ASN A 21 -12.63 -4.34 5.10
CA ASN A 21 -11.99 -5.54 5.64
C ASN A 21 -12.21 -6.81 4.78
N LYS A 22 -12.57 -6.65 3.50
CA LYS A 22 -12.72 -7.75 2.54
C LYS A 22 -11.39 -8.02 1.87
N GLN A 23 -11.15 -9.30 1.54
CA GLN A 23 -9.96 -9.67 0.77
C GLN A 23 -10.10 -9.22 -0.68
N ALA A 24 -9.05 -8.60 -1.20
CA ALA A 24 -8.94 -8.17 -2.58
C ALA A 24 -7.51 -8.39 -3.08
N ASP A 25 -7.36 -8.84 -4.32
CA ASP A 25 -6.06 -8.86 -4.99
C ASP A 25 -5.78 -7.46 -5.54
N ILE A 26 -4.85 -6.74 -4.90
CA ILE A 26 -4.49 -5.38 -5.29
C ILE A 26 -3.81 -5.32 -6.66
N THR A 27 -3.29 -6.45 -7.19
CA THR A 27 -2.67 -6.48 -8.53
C THR A 27 -3.69 -6.45 -9.66
N VAL A 28 -4.94 -6.80 -9.38
CA VAL A 28 -6.02 -6.74 -10.37
C VAL A 28 -6.42 -5.29 -10.59
N ARG A 29 -6.45 -4.87 -11.87
CA ARG A 29 -6.90 -3.53 -12.24
C ARG A 29 -8.39 -3.36 -11.97
N GLN A 30 -8.77 -2.21 -11.41
CA GLN A 30 -10.17 -1.87 -11.10
C GLN A 30 -10.79 -0.95 -12.16
N THR A 31 -9.97 -0.45 -13.08
CA THR A 31 -10.35 0.41 -14.20
C THR A 31 -9.77 -0.14 -15.51
N ASP A 32 -10.23 0.42 -16.63
CA ASP A 32 -9.69 0.08 -17.95
C ASP A 32 -8.31 0.72 -18.25
N LEU A 33 -7.77 1.53 -17.32
CA LEU A 33 -6.50 2.24 -17.48
C LEU A 33 -5.34 1.24 -17.61
N PRO A 34 -4.45 1.38 -18.61
CA PRO A 34 -3.48 0.34 -18.97
C PRO A 34 -2.48 -0.01 -17.87
N TRP A 35 -2.20 0.91 -16.95
CA TRP A 35 -1.21 0.75 -15.90
C TRP A 35 -1.80 0.86 -14.51
N LYS A 36 -1.19 0.17 -13.54
CA LYS A 36 -1.48 0.28 -12.13
C LYS A 36 -0.20 0.57 -11.35
N MET A 37 -0.24 1.58 -10.50
CA MET A 37 0.81 1.86 -9.53
C MET A 37 0.34 1.45 -8.14
N ILE A 38 1.07 0.51 -7.54
CA ILE A 38 0.86 0.07 -6.15
C ILE A 38 1.95 0.72 -5.30
N VAL A 39 1.54 1.54 -4.34
CA VAL A 39 2.45 2.21 -3.42
C VAL A 39 2.44 1.47 -2.09
N VAL A 40 3.57 0.86 -1.73
CA VAL A 40 3.75 0.34 -0.36
C VAL A 40 4.22 1.48 0.53
N TYR A 41 3.61 1.62 1.71
CA TYR A 41 3.99 2.61 2.70
C TYR A 41 4.03 2.01 4.10
N ARG A 42 4.77 2.67 4.99
CA ARG A 42 5.08 2.17 6.34
C ARG A 42 3.88 2.00 7.26
N GLY A 43 2.76 2.64 6.96
CA GLY A 43 1.57 2.65 7.81
C GLY A 43 1.29 3.99 8.49
N LYS A 44 0.26 4.00 9.32
CA LYS A 44 -0.32 5.17 10.01
C LYS A 44 0.69 5.95 10.84
N HIS A 45 1.63 5.25 11.46
CA HIS A 45 2.62 5.82 12.37
C HIS A 45 3.62 6.76 11.69
N CYS A 46 3.69 6.74 10.35
CA CYS A 46 4.64 7.49 9.56
C CYS A 46 4.01 8.82 9.07
N PRO A 47 4.31 9.99 9.68
CA PRO A 47 3.73 11.27 9.26
C PRO A 47 4.15 11.67 7.84
N LEU A 48 5.34 11.27 7.40
CA LEU A 48 5.79 11.50 6.03
C LEU A 48 4.95 10.71 5.02
N CYS A 49 4.54 9.49 5.37
CA CYS A 49 3.71 8.64 4.54
C CYS A 49 2.32 9.27 4.37
N THR A 50 1.72 9.81 5.44
CA THR A 50 0.48 10.61 5.36
C THR A 50 0.63 11.79 4.40
N LYS A 51 1.73 12.55 4.50
CA LYS A 51 2.01 13.68 3.60
C LYS A 51 2.14 13.23 2.14
N GLN A 52 2.81 12.11 1.88
CA GLN A 52 3.00 11.54 0.55
C GLN A 52 1.67 11.06 -0.06
N LEU A 53 0.84 10.34 0.70
CA LEU A 53 -0.47 9.87 0.25
C LEU A 53 -1.41 11.04 -0.10
N ASN A 54 -1.44 12.09 0.72
CA ASN A 54 -2.21 13.30 0.43
C ASN A 54 -1.69 14.05 -0.81
N ALA A 55 -0.36 14.09 -1.02
CA ALA A 55 0.21 14.66 -2.25
C ALA A 55 -0.17 13.83 -3.49
N LEU A 56 -0.14 12.51 -3.37
CA LEU A 56 -0.54 11.59 -4.43
C LEU A 56 -2.03 11.76 -4.80
N ALA A 57 -2.90 11.94 -3.80
CA ALA A 57 -4.33 12.19 -4.01
C ALA A 57 -4.59 13.46 -4.83
N LYS A 58 -3.81 14.53 -4.61
CA LYS A 58 -3.88 15.78 -5.38
C LYS A 58 -3.43 15.60 -6.83
N MET A 59 -2.56 14.62 -7.09
CA MET A 59 -2.04 14.31 -8.43
C MET A 59 -2.85 13.22 -9.15
N LYS A 60 -3.86 12.61 -8.53
CA LYS A 60 -4.62 11.48 -9.08
C LYS A 60 -5.10 11.73 -10.52
N GLY A 61 -5.59 12.93 -10.82
CA GLY A 61 -6.04 13.28 -12.18
C GLY A 61 -4.93 13.13 -13.23
N GLN A 62 -3.72 13.60 -12.93
CA GLN A 62 -2.57 13.52 -13.84
C GLN A 62 -2.14 12.05 -14.07
N PHE A 63 -2.26 11.19 -13.07
CA PHE A 63 -2.01 9.75 -13.23
C PHE A 63 -3.07 9.10 -14.11
N ILE A 64 -4.35 9.45 -13.93
CA ILE A 64 -5.45 8.96 -14.79
C ILE A 64 -5.22 9.40 -16.24
N ASP A 65 -4.88 10.66 -16.47
CA ASP A 65 -4.59 11.20 -17.81
C ASP A 65 -3.39 10.49 -18.47
N ALA A 66 -2.43 10.02 -17.66
CA ALA A 66 -1.30 9.20 -18.10
C ALA A 66 -1.63 7.70 -18.23
N GLY A 67 -2.86 7.27 -17.98
CA GLY A 67 -3.28 5.87 -18.08
C GLY A 67 -2.92 5.01 -16.87
N VAL A 68 -2.73 5.61 -15.69
CA VAL A 68 -2.30 4.94 -14.45
C VAL A 68 -3.38 5.01 -13.38
N GLU A 69 -3.90 3.87 -12.94
CA GLU A 69 -4.67 3.80 -11.70
C GLU A 69 -3.76 3.67 -10.47
N LEU A 70 -4.22 4.20 -9.34
CA LEU A 70 -3.47 4.26 -8.09
C LEU A 70 -4.07 3.30 -7.05
N ALA A 71 -3.21 2.64 -6.29
CA ALA A 71 -3.55 1.95 -5.05
C ALA A 71 -2.39 2.09 -4.06
N ALA A 72 -2.70 2.10 -2.75
CA ALA A 72 -1.67 2.05 -1.71
C ALA A 72 -1.96 0.94 -0.70
N VAL A 73 -0.90 0.39 -0.10
CA VAL A 73 -1.01 -0.71 0.86
C VAL A 73 0.06 -0.61 1.94
N SER A 74 -0.27 -1.00 3.17
CA SER A 74 0.67 -1.10 4.28
C SER A 74 0.49 -2.41 5.05
N GLY A 75 1.43 -2.66 5.98
CA GLY A 75 1.33 -3.74 6.95
C GLY A 75 0.30 -3.51 8.05
N ASP A 76 -0.27 -2.30 8.14
CA ASP A 76 -1.24 -1.94 9.15
C ASP A 76 -2.40 -2.93 9.22
N SER A 77 -2.98 -3.09 10.41
CA SER A 77 -4.26 -3.74 10.60
C SER A 77 -5.39 -2.93 9.94
N HIS A 78 -6.55 -3.56 9.77
CA HIS A 78 -7.72 -2.87 9.23
C HIS A 78 -8.18 -1.73 10.17
N GLU A 79 -8.08 -1.94 11.47
CA GLU A 79 -8.38 -0.95 12.51
C GLU A 79 -7.42 0.24 12.41
N GLN A 80 -6.12 -0.02 12.26
CA GLN A 80 -5.12 1.03 12.05
C GLN A 80 -5.37 1.83 10.77
N LEU A 81 -5.72 1.17 9.65
CA LEU A 81 -6.11 1.85 8.42
C LEU A 81 -7.35 2.73 8.63
N THR A 82 -8.37 2.21 9.30
CA THR A 82 -9.60 2.95 9.62
C THR A 82 -9.29 4.22 10.42
N GLU A 83 -8.39 4.12 11.40
CA GLU A 83 -7.93 5.27 12.17
C GLU A 83 -7.09 6.24 11.33
N HIS A 84 -6.28 5.73 10.40
CA HIS A 84 -5.43 6.55 9.53
C HIS A 84 -6.25 7.40 8.56
N LEU A 85 -7.37 6.85 8.06
CA LEU A 85 -8.28 7.55 7.15
C LEU A 85 -8.80 8.88 7.71
N ASN A 86 -8.91 9.03 9.04
CA ASN A 86 -9.29 10.30 9.68
C ASN A 86 -8.28 11.44 9.44
N ASN A 87 -7.03 11.10 9.08
CA ASN A 87 -5.95 12.05 8.82
C ASN A 87 -5.58 12.16 7.32
N LEU A 88 -6.33 11.46 6.46
CA LEU A 88 -6.04 11.35 5.03
C LEU A 88 -7.15 12.01 4.21
N GLU A 89 -6.73 12.75 3.18
CA GLU A 89 -7.61 13.31 2.15
C GLU A 89 -7.42 12.55 0.84
N VAL A 90 -7.54 11.22 0.92
CA VAL A 90 -7.24 10.30 -0.18
C VAL A 90 -8.49 9.99 -1.00
N ASN A 91 -8.32 9.97 -2.31
CA ASN A 91 -9.39 9.74 -3.28
C ASN A 91 -9.10 8.50 -4.16
N PHE A 92 -8.22 7.61 -3.72
CA PHE A 92 -7.88 6.34 -4.39
C PHE A 92 -7.88 5.19 -3.35
N PRO A 93 -7.98 3.93 -3.79
CA PRO A 93 -8.05 2.78 -2.88
C PRO A 93 -6.82 2.63 -1.96
N LEU A 94 -7.06 2.45 -0.67
CA LEU A 94 -6.07 2.03 0.33
C LEU A 94 -6.39 0.63 0.83
N TYR A 95 -5.34 -0.15 1.05
CA TYR A 95 -5.41 -1.51 1.53
C TYR A 95 -4.51 -1.70 2.76
N SER A 96 -4.79 -2.75 3.52
CA SER A 96 -4.15 -3.09 4.79
C SER A 96 -3.83 -4.58 4.85
N GLY A 97 -3.04 -4.99 5.84
CA GLY A 97 -2.74 -6.39 6.11
C GLY A 97 -1.72 -7.00 5.16
N LEU A 98 -0.79 -6.20 4.63
CA LEU A 98 0.39 -6.75 3.96
C LEU A 98 1.17 -7.58 4.99
N SER A 99 1.32 -8.87 4.72
CA SER A 99 1.99 -9.79 5.66
C SER A 99 3.51 -9.74 5.51
N LEU A 100 4.22 -10.17 6.56
CA LEU A 100 5.68 -10.28 6.54
C LEU A 100 6.20 -11.16 5.39
N VAL A 101 5.50 -12.26 5.10
CA VAL A 101 5.83 -13.16 3.98
C VAL A 101 5.69 -12.43 2.66
N GLN A 102 4.58 -11.70 2.44
CA GLN A 102 4.39 -10.90 1.23
C GLN A 102 5.43 -9.79 1.09
N MET A 103 5.79 -9.09 2.18
CA MET A 103 6.85 -8.08 2.14
C MET A 103 8.20 -8.69 1.74
N THR A 104 8.52 -9.86 2.29
CA THR A 104 9.75 -10.60 1.99
C THR A 104 9.77 -11.08 0.54
N ASP A 105 8.66 -11.65 0.06
CA ASP A 105 8.53 -12.14 -1.33
C ASP A 105 8.60 -11.00 -2.35
N LEU A 106 8.16 -9.79 -1.97
CA LEU A 106 8.30 -8.60 -2.79
C LEU A 106 9.73 -8.01 -2.76
N GLY A 107 10.61 -8.50 -1.88
CA GLY A 107 11.95 -7.95 -1.69
C GLY A 107 11.96 -6.57 -1.03
N LEU A 108 10.93 -6.24 -0.23
CA LEU A 108 10.85 -4.96 0.47
C LEU A 108 11.83 -4.93 1.65
N TYR A 109 12.30 -3.74 1.98
CA TYR A 109 13.04 -3.54 3.21
C TYR A 109 12.10 -3.57 4.40
N ILE A 110 12.31 -4.48 5.34
CA ILE A 110 11.44 -4.67 6.51
C ILE A 110 12.13 -4.08 7.74
N SER A 111 11.39 -3.25 8.48
CA SER A 111 11.83 -2.59 9.69
C SER A 111 11.11 -3.16 10.91
N GLU A 112 11.85 -3.37 11.99
CA GLU A 112 11.29 -3.64 13.31
C GLU A 112 10.85 -2.32 13.98
N PRO A 113 9.69 -2.28 14.66
CA PRO A 113 9.28 -1.10 15.40
C PRO A 113 10.26 -0.79 16.53
N ARG A 114 10.55 0.49 16.74
CA ARG A 114 11.45 0.93 17.82
C ARG A 114 10.84 0.74 19.20
N ASN A 115 9.53 0.77 19.29
CA ASN A 115 8.72 0.53 20.47
C ASN A 115 7.24 0.40 20.08
N GLU A 116 6.41 -0.04 21.03
CA GLU A 116 4.97 -0.25 20.85
C GLU A 116 4.18 1.01 20.48
N ASN A 117 4.73 2.22 20.73
CA ASN A 117 4.07 3.47 20.31
C ASN A 117 4.30 3.80 18.83
N GLU A 118 5.30 3.20 18.19
CA GLU A 118 5.49 3.32 16.74
C GLU A 118 4.48 2.41 16.04
N THR A 119 4.58 1.11 16.25
CA THR A 119 3.58 0.13 15.81
C THR A 119 3.83 -1.19 16.52
N ASP A 120 2.90 -2.14 16.38
CA ASP A 120 2.91 -3.45 17.01
C ASP A 120 3.42 -4.58 16.09
N HIS A 121 3.85 -4.26 14.87
CA HIS A 121 4.27 -5.23 13.86
C HIS A 121 5.45 -4.73 12.99
N PRO A 122 6.23 -5.63 12.37
CA PRO A 122 7.21 -5.24 11.35
C PRO A 122 6.54 -4.64 10.11
N PHE A 123 7.16 -3.62 9.52
CA PHE A 123 6.59 -2.87 8.39
C PHE A 123 7.62 -2.60 7.28
N ALA A 124 7.14 -2.27 6.09
CA ALA A 124 7.96 -1.90 4.92
C ALA A 124 7.92 -0.39 4.60
#